data_AF-A0A944TU95-F1
#
_entry.id   AF-A0A944TU95-F1
#
_cell.length_a   1.000
_cell.length_b   1.000
_cell.length_c   1.000
_cell.angle_alpha   90.00
_cell.angle_beta   90.00
_cell.angle_gamma   90.00
#
_symmetry.space_group_name_H-M   'P 1'
#
loop_
_entity.id
_entity.type
_entity.pdbx_description
1 polymer ?
#
loop_
_entity_poly.entity_id
_entity_poly.type
_entity_poly.pdbx_seq_one_letter_code
_entity_poly.pdbx_strand_id
1 'polypeptide(L)'
;MEDKRQSIIEEAIAKAVREGQFEKLPGAGKPLPPDAFKDAPEELKAGWRILKNAGFVPAEVELKQKIGNFREALQSPDLSLEQRKKLIKKIQLAEVELNIKMESYRR
;
A
#
# COMPACT_ATOMS: atom_id res chain seq x y z
N MET A 1 10.19 35.25 -8.60
CA MET A 1 9.28 34.67 -7.58
C MET A 1 9.77 33.32 -7.07
N GLU A 2 10.55 32.53 -7.85
CA GLU A 2 11.31 31.35 -7.35
C GLU A 2 12.17 31.65 -6.11
N ASP A 3 12.99 32.70 -6.18
CA ASP A 3 14.08 32.99 -5.23
C ASP A 3 13.57 33.21 -3.78
N LYS A 4 12.42 33.88 -3.64
CA LYS A 4 11.78 34.12 -2.35
C LYS A 4 11.16 32.85 -1.74
N ARG A 5 10.70 31.89 -2.56
CA ARG A 5 10.17 30.60 -2.07
C ARG A 5 11.29 29.68 -1.60
N GLN A 6 12.40 29.64 -2.31
CA GLN A 6 13.59 28.90 -1.89
C GLN A 6 14.09 29.42 -0.54
N SER A 7 14.20 30.74 -0.39
CA SER A 7 14.61 31.37 0.88
C SER A 7 13.70 31.01 2.07
N ILE A 8 12.37 31.00 1.88
CA ILE A 8 11.43 30.62 2.96
C ILE A 8 11.56 29.14 3.34
N ILE A 9 11.74 28.25 2.35
CA ILE A 9 11.91 26.82 2.60
C ILE A 9 13.22 26.55 3.35
N GLU A 10 14.32 27.17 2.91
CA GLU A 10 15.63 27.03 3.55
C GLU A 10 15.62 27.53 5.00
N GLU A 11 14.98 28.67 5.25
CA GLU A 11 14.87 29.22 6.60
C GLU A 11 14.02 28.31 7.52
N ALA A 12 12.94 27.72 6.99
CA ALA A 12 12.13 26.75 7.72
C ALA A 12 12.90 25.46 8.07
N ILE A 13 13.67 24.93 7.12
CA ILE A 13 14.53 23.75 7.35
C ILE A 13 15.61 24.08 8.39
N ALA A 14 16.31 25.20 8.25
CA ALA A 14 17.34 25.63 9.18
C ALA A 14 16.80 25.83 10.61
N LYS A 15 15.58 26.37 10.73
CA LYS A 15 14.87 26.49 12.01
C LYS A 15 14.58 25.12 12.62
N ALA A 16 14.02 24.18 11.85
CA ALA A 16 13.70 22.83 12.32
C ALA A 16 14.97 22.05 12.76
N VAL A 17 16.10 22.26 12.08
CA VAL A 17 17.41 21.72 12.49
C VAL A 17 17.86 22.31 13.82
N ARG A 18 17.82 23.66 13.98
CA ARG A 18 18.21 24.32 15.25
C ARG A 18 17.35 23.90 16.43
N GLU A 19 16.07 23.64 16.19
CA GLU A 19 15.13 23.17 17.21
C GLU A 19 15.24 21.66 17.49
N GLY A 20 16.15 20.94 16.82
CA GLY A 20 16.37 19.52 17.01
C GLY A 20 15.19 18.64 16.56
N GLN A 21 14.30 19.15 15.69
CA GLN A 21 13.10 18.42 15.27
C GLN A 21 13.42 17.09 14.54
N PHE A 22 14.65 16.93 14.04
CA PHE A 22 15.12 15.71 13.38
C PHE A 22 15.79 14.70 14.33
N GLU A 23 16.10 15.04 15.59
CA GLU A 23 16.87 14.18 16.49
C GLU A 23 16.07 13.02 17.09
N LYS A 24 14.74 13.19 17.25
CA LYS A 24 13.85 12.20 17.90
C LYS A 24 12.77 11.68 16.96
N LEU A 25 13.10 11.54 15.68
CA LEU A 25 12.14 11.01 14.72
C LEU A 25 11.74 9.56 15.07
N PRO A 26 10.46 9.20 14.90
CA PRO A 26 10.02 7.82 15.05
C PRO A 26 10.84 6.91 14.13
N GLY A 27 11.56 5.95 14.71
CA GLY A 27 12.40 5.01 13.96
C GLY A 27 13.83 5.50 13.66
N ALA A 28 14.27 6.63 14.21
CA ALA A 28 15.66 7.06 14.11
C ALA A 28 16.63 5.96 14.61
N GLY A 29 17.66 5.67 13.80
CA GLY A 29 18.65 4.61 14.09
C GLY A 29 18.16 3.17 13.90
N LYS A 30 16.90 2.95 13.50
CA LYS A 30 16.37 1.61 13.21
C LYS A 30 16.40 1.33 11.70
N PRO A 31 16.49 0.05 11.29
CA PRO A 31 16.31 -0.32 9.89
C PRO A 31 14.97 0.19 9.36
N LEU A 32 14.97 0.66 8.11
CA LEU A 32 13.72 1.04 7.44
C LEU A 32 12.77 -0.17 7.39
N PRO A 33 11.45 0.05 7.54
CA PRO A 33 10.49 -1.01 7.36
C PRO A 33 10.55 -1.56 5.92
N PRO A 34 10.20 -2.84 5.71
CA PRO A 34 10.13 -3.41 4.38
C PRO A 34 9.24 -2.56 3.46
N ASP A 35 9.67 -2.40 2.21
CA ASP A 35 8.86 -1.68 1.23
C ASP A 35 7.53 -2.42 1.03
N ALA A 36 6.45 -1.73 1.36
CA ALA A 36 5.09 -2.23 1.24
C ALA A 36 4.69 -2.53 -0.22
N PHE A 37 5.42 -1.97 -1.19
CA PHE A 37 5.16 -2.10 -2.62
C PHE A 37 6.31 -2.75 -3.38
N LYS A 38 7.18 -3.51 -2.70
CA LYS A 38 8.32 -4.21 -3.33
C LYS A 38 7.90 -5.07 -4.53
N ASP A 39 6.72 -5.68 -4.47
CA ASP A 39 6.17 -6.59 -5.48
C ASP A 39 5.31 -5.85 -6.54
N ALA A 40 5.21 -4.52 -6.45
CA ALA A 40 4.47 -3.69 -7.41
C ALA A 40 5.36 -3.35 -8.62
N PRO A 41 4.77 -3.19 -9.82
CA PRO A 41 5.43 -2.57 -10.97
C PRO A 41 6.01 -1.19 -10.60
N GLU A 42 7.19 -0.87 -11.12
CA GLU A 42 7.94 0.34 -10.75
C GLU A 42 7.14 1.61 -11.02
N GLU A 43 6.42 1.63 -12.13
CA GLU A 43 5.59 2.73 -12.62
C GLU A 43 4.43 3.04 -11.65
N LEU A 44 3.96 2.03 -10.91
CA LEU A 44 2.83 2.17 -9.98
C LEU A 44 3.26 2.52 -8.55
N LYS A 45 4.52 2.24 -8.17
CA LYS A 45 5.00 2.41 -6.78
C LYS A 45 4.78 3.82 -6.27
N ALA A 46 5.12 4.84 -7.06
CA ALA A 46 4.95 6.23 -6.68
C ALA A 46 3.48 6.59 -6.45
N GLY A 47 2.59 6.21 -7.38
CA GLY A 47 1.16 6.46 -7.27
C GLY A 47 0.53 5.74 -6.07
N TRP A 48 0.85 4.47 -5.86
CA TRP A 48 0.37 3.70 -4.71
C TRP A 48 0.87 4.24 -3.37
N ARG A 49 2.09 4.77 -3.33
CA ARG A 49 2.65 5.42 -2.14
C ARG A 49 1.94 6.73 -1.81
N ILE A 50 1.61 7.53 -2.82
CA ILE A 50 0.79 8.74 -2.66
C ILE A 50 -0.59 8.37 -2.09
N LEU A 51 -1.27 7.40 -2.69
CA LEU A 51 -2.58 6.94 -2.23
C LEU A 51 -2.52 6.46 -0.77
N LYS A 52 -1.56 5.59 -0.44
CA LYS A 52 -1.37 5.09 0.92
C LYS A 52 -1.11 6.21 1.92
N ASN A 53 -0.25 7.17 1.57
CA ASN A 53 0.05 8.31 2.45
C ASN A 53 -1.15 9.22 2.65
N ALA A 54 -2.04 9.31 1.66
CA ALA A 54 -3.30 10.05 1.73
C ALA A 54 -4.44 9.26 2.44
N GLY A 55 -4.17 8.05 2.95
CA GLY A 55 -5.16 7.20 3.61
C GLY A 55 -6.04 6.40 2.65
N PHE A 56 -5.74 6.40 1.35
CA PHE A 56 -6.46 5.63 0.35
C PHE A 56 -5.75 4.28 0.09
N VAL A 57 -6.55 3.22 -0.05
CA VAL A 57 -6.06 1.88 -0.38
C VAL A 57 -6.25 1.65 -1.89
N PRO A 58 -5.19 1.30 -2.64
CA PRO A 58 -5.35 0.93 -4.05
C PRO A 58 -6.31 -0.24 -4.19
N ALA A 59 -7.16 -0.23 -5.21
CA ALA A 59 -8.18 -1.26 -5.40
C ALA A 59 -7.60 -2.69 -5.56
N GLU A 60 -6.37 -2.82 -6.05
CA GLU A 60 -5.63 -4.09 -6.13
C GLU A 60 -5.30 -4.63 -4.73
N VAL A 61 -4.97 -3.73 -3.80
CA VAL A 61 -4.72 -4.08 -2.40
C VAL A 61 -6.02 -4.51 -1.73
N GLU A 62 -7.14 -3.86 -2.02
CA GLU A 62 -8.45 -4.29 -1.53
C GLU A 62 -8.84 -5.68 -2.05
N LEU A 63 -8.58 -5.97 -3.33
CA LEU A 63 -8.82 -7.30 -3.91
C LEU A 63 -7.95 -8.36 -3.23
N LYS A 64 -6.67 -8.07 -2.98
CA LYS A 64 -5.78 -8.98 -2.23
C LYS A 64 -6.29 -9.26 -0.81
N GLN A 65 -6.77 -8.23 -0.10
CA GLN A 65 -7.36 -8.40 1.23
C GLN A 65 -8.63 -9.27 1.17
N LYS A 66 -9.52 -9.04 0.19
CA LYS A 66 -10.73 -9.87 0.00
C LYS A 66 -10.36 -11.33 -0.24
N ILE A 67 -9.36 -11.61 -1.08
CA ILE A 67 -8.87 -12.97 -1.32
C ILE A 67 -8.35 -13.59 -0.03
N GLY A 68 -7.56 -12.86 0.75
CA GLY A 68 -7.08 -13.28 2.08
C GLY A 68 -8.22 -13.68 3.01
N ASN A 69 -9.21 -12.80 3.18
CA ASN A 69 -10.38 -13.04 4.02
C ASN A 69 -11.19 -14.26 3.56
N PHE A 70 -11.35 -14.47 2.25
CA PHE A 70 -12.04 -15.66 1.73
C PHE A 70 -11.24 -16.94 1.99
N ARG A 71 -9.91 -16.90 1.89
CA ARG A 71 -9.04 -18.04 2.20
C ARG A 71 -9.07 -18.38 3.69
N GLU A 72 -9.06 -17.37 4.56
CA GLU A 72 -9.25 -17.56 6.00
C GLU A 72 -10.62 -18.17 6.31
N ALA A 73 -11.69 -17.63 5.71
CA ALA A 73 -13.03 -18.19 5.87
C ALA A 73 -13.09 -19.66 5.42
N LEU A 74 -12.36 -20.05 4.37
CA LEU A 74 -12.31 -21.42 3.87
C LEU A 74 -11.64 -22.41 4.86
N GLN A 75 -10.84 -21.92 5.80
CA GLN A 75 -10.23 -22.75 6.84
C GLN A 75 -11.21 -23.15 7.94
N SER A 76 -12.37 -22.49 8.04
CA SER A 76 -13.37 -22.81 9.04
C SER A 76 -13.89 -24.26 8.88
N PRO A 77 -13.88 -25.07 9.97
CA PRO A 77 -14.28 -26.47 9.92
C PRO A 77 -15.79 -26.65 9.70
N ASP A 78 -16.61 -25.67 10.06
CA ASP A 78 -18.08 -25.74 10.05
C ASP A 78 -18.72 -25.50 8.67
N LEU A 79 -17.91 -25.34 7.62
CA LEU A 79 -18.40 -25.06 6.27
C LEU A 79 -18.97 -26.31 5.57
N SER A 80 -20.20 -26.19 5.07
CA SER A 80 -20.78 -27.20 4.19
C SER A 80 -20.06 -27.26 2.84
N LEU A 81 -20.20 -28.38 2.12
CA LEU A 81 -19.60 -28.56 0.79
C LEU A 81 -20.02 -27.46 -0.21
N GLU A 82 -21.28 -27.04 -0.16
CA GLU A 82 -21.80 -25.97 -1.03
C GLU A 82 -21.23 -24.59 -0.65
N GLN A 83 -21.06 -24.31 0.65
CA GLN A 83 -20.43 -23.07 1.10
C GLN A 83 -18.95 -23.03 0.72
N ARG A 84 -18.22 -24.14 0.84
CA ARG A 84 -16.83 -24.27 0.37
C ARG A 84 -16.71 -24.01 -1.12
N LYS A 85 -17.53 -24.65 -1.95
CA LYS A 85 -17.55 -24.42 -3.41
C LYS A 85 -17.82 -22.95 -3.75
N LYS A 86 -18.77 -22.32 -3.06
CA LYS A 86 -19.09 -20.90 -3.27
C LYS A 86 -17.92 -19.99 -2.90
N LEU A 87 -17.23 -20.25 -1.79
CA LEU A 87 -16.03 -19.50 -1.40
C LEU A 87 -14.88 -19.68 -2.39
N ILE A 88 -14.62 -20.91 -2.84
CA ILE A 88 -13.60 -21.18 -3.87
C ILE A 88 -13.90 -20.40 -5.15
N LYS A 89 -15.16 -20.41 -5.62
CA LYS A 89 -15.56 -19.64 -6.80
C LYS A 89 -15.36 -18.14 -6.62
N LYS A 90 -15.63 -17.60 -5.42
CA LYS A 90 -15.37 -16.18 -5.10
C LYS A 90 -13.87 -15.85 -5.12
N ILE A 91 -13.03 -16.73 -4.57
CA ILE A 91 -11.57 -16.58 -4.61
C ILE A 91 -11.09 -16.53 -6.06
N GLN A 92 -11.50 -17.50 -6.88
CA GLN A 92 -11.12 -17.59 -8.29
C GLN A 92 -11.53 -16.33 -9.08
N LEU A 93 -12.76 -15.84 -8.87
CA LEU A 93 -13.23 -14.63 -9.54
C LEU A 93 -12.38 -13.41 -9.14
N ALA A 94 -12.13 -13.22 -7.85
CA ALA A 94 -11.32 -12.11 -7.36
C ALA A 94 -9.85 -12.18 -7.84
N GLU A 95 -9.28 -13.39 -7.97
CA GLU A 95 -7.95 -13.60 -8.54
C GLU A 95 -7.90 -13.22 -10.02
N VAL A 96 -8.93 -13.58 -10.81
CA VAL A 96 -9.02 -13.20 -12.23
C VAL A 96 -9.15 -11.69 -12.38
N GLU A 97 -10.00 -11.04 -11.59
CA GLU A 97 -10.14 -9.57 -11.59
C GLU A 97 -8.82 -8.88 -11.27
N LEU A 98 -8.11 -9.36 -10.25
CA LEU A 98 -6.80 -8.84 -9.88
C LEU A 98 -5.79 -9.01 -11.03
N ASN A 99 -5.75 -10.19 -11.66
CA ASN A 99 -4.82 -10.45 -12.76
C ASN A 99 -5.09 -9.56 -13.98
N ILE A 100 -6.35 -9.41 -14.40
CA ILE A 100 -6.74 -8.52 -15.50
C ILE A 100 -6.28 -7.09 -15.20
N LYS A 101 -6.49 -6.63 -13.97
CA LYS A 101 -6.13 -5.28 -13.56
C LYS A 101 -4.62 -5.08 -13.55
N MET A 102 -3.87 -6.05 -13.02
CA MET A 102 -2.41 -6.05 -13.06
C MET A 102 -1.86 -6.09 -14.49
N GLU A 103 -2.50 -6.80 -15.42
CA GLU A 103 -2.10 -6.84 -16.82
C GLU A 103 -2.35 -5.51 -17.54
N SER A 104 -3.41 -4.77 -17.18
CA SER A 104 -3.67 -3.44 -17.73
C SER A 104 -2.54 -2.44 -17.44
N TYR A 105 -1.75 -2.66 -16.39
CA TYR A 105 -0.60 -1.83 -16.04
C TYR A 105 0.71 -2.25 -16.73
N ARG A 106 0.73 -3.40 -17.42
CA ARG A 106 1.91 -3.89 -18.15
C ARG A 106 1.92 -3.46 -19.62
N ARG A 107 0.86 -2.81 -20.09
CA ARG A 107 0.67 -2.38 -21.49
C ARG A 107 0.93 -0.90 -21.67
#